data_AF-A0A379YZJ9-F1
#
_entry.id   AF-A0A379YZJ9-F1
#
_cell.length_a   1.000
_cell.length_b   1.000
_cell.length_c   1.000
_cell.angle_alpha   90.00
_cell.angle_beta   90.00
_cell.angle_gamma   90.00
#
_symmetry.space_group_name_H-M   'P 1'
#
loop_
_entity.id
_entity.type
_entity.pdbx_description
1 polymer ?
#
loop_
_entity_poly.entity_id
_entity_poly.type
_entity_poly.pdbx_seq_one_letter_code
_entity_poly.pdbx_strand_id
1 'polypeptide(L)'
;MGVDEFRKLLAEQAPEWHFDYRFFPSETHYSTAMPALLAGLESLTPGYFTDVGPLLQLGDYEAVLAHFEAKKTLWSGFHFDWLQAYTLGKYLYYSEQKSKMAEVLALAKKQFPEDLAELSAGFAKVLNNRGEFKLAKELLLMTSNAGATQADWQQQLSLALAAEGDSLEAKAAHAKAQKLAEAYQLESWEWWELQ
;
A
#
# COMPACT_ATOMS: atom_id res chain seq x y z
N MET A 1 4.18 0.06 -42.04
CA MET A 1 3.20 -0.92 -41.53
C MET A 1 2.24 -0.15 -40.65
N GLY A 2 0.99 0.00 -41.08
CA GLY A 2 -0.08 0.61 -40.29
C GLY A 2 -0.55 -0.29 -39.16
N VAL A 3 -1.32 0.28 -38.23
CA VAL A 3 -1.85 -0.44 -37.05
C VAL A 3 -2.67 -1.66 -37.45
N ASP A 4 -3.44 -1.58 -38.53
CA ASP A 4 -4.27 -2.68 -39.02
C ASP A 4 -3.44 -3.85 -39.58
N GLU A 5 -2.34 -3.54 -40.27
CA GLU A 5 -1.42 -4.55 -40.81
C GLU A 5 -0.67 -5.25 -39.68
N PHE A 6 -0.27 -4.50 -38.66
CA PHE A 6 0.33 -5.06 -37.45
C PHE A 6 -0.66 -5.94 -36.69
N ARG A 7 -1.91 -5.50 -36.50
CA ARG A 7 -2.98 -6.28 -35.86
C ARG A 7 -3.21 -7.61 -36.57
N LYS A 8 -3.27 -7.58 -37.91
CA LYS A 8 -3.44 -8.79 -38.71
C LYS A 8 -2.27 -9.76 -38.53
N LEU A 9 -1.04 -9.25 -38.61
CA LEU A 9 0.17 -10.05 -38.37
C LEU A 9 0.17 -10.67 -36.97
N LEU A 10 -0.22 -9.91 -35.94
CA LEU A 10 -0.23 -10.36 -34.55
C LEU A 10 -1.28 -11.45 -34.33
N ALA A 11 -2.48 -11.29 -34.89
CA ALA A 11 -3.53 -12.30 -34.83
C ALA A 11 -3.15 -13.61 -35.53
N GLU A 12 -2.32 -13.55 -36.57
CA GLU A 12 -1.84 -14.73 -37.30
C GLU A 12 -0.65 -15.42 -36.61
N GLN A 13 0.26 -14.66 -36.00
CA GLN A 13 1.54 -15.16 -35.48
C GLN A 13 1.53 -15.40 -33.96
N ALA A 14 0.68 -14.71 -33.20
CA ALA A 14 0.62 -14.76 -31.75
C ALA A 14 -0.83 -14.52 -31.26
N PRO A 15 -1.78 -15.43 -31.57
CA PRO A 15 -3.20 -15.24 -31.25
C PRO A 15 -3.49 -15.12 -29.75
N GLU A 16 -2.60 -15.59 -28.89
CA GLU A 16 -2.67 -15.46 -27.43
C GLU A 16 -2.22 -14.09 -26.91
N TRP A 17 -1.57 -13.27 -27.74
CA TRP A 17 -1.13 -11.93 -27.36
C TRP A 17 -2.29 -10.95 -27.42
N HIS A 18 -2.50 -10.26 -26.31
CA HIS A 18 -3.49 -9.20 -26.20
C HIS A 18 -2.80 -7.85 -26.42
N PHE A 19 -3.27 -7.08 -27.40
CA PHE A 19 -2.77 -5.73 -27.66
C PHE A 19 -3.93 -4.75 -27.75
N ASP A 20 -3.74 -3.55 -27.19
CA ASP A 20 -4.66 -2.42 -27.27
C ASP A 20 -3.92 -1.17 -27.79
N TYR A 21 -4.63 -0.26 -28.43
CA TYR A 21 -4.11 1.03 -28.87
C TYR A 21 -4.99 2.15 -28.33
N ARG A 22 -4.37 3.12 -27.65
CA ARG A 22 -5.06 4.31 -27.14
C ARG A 22 -4.46 5.56 -27.75
N PHE A 23 -5.33 6.42 -28.26
CA PHE A 23 -4.96 7.73 -28.78
C PHE A 23 -5.07 8.78 -27.69
N PHE A 24 -3.98 9.54 -27.46
CA PHE A 24 -3.94 10.64 -26.51
C PHE A 24 -3.85 11.96 -27.29
N PRO A 25 -4.97 12.70 -27.45
CA PRO A 25 -4.94 13.99 -28.15
C PRO A 25 -4.17 15.02 -27.31
N SER A 26 -3.34 15.84 -27.97
CA SER A 26 -2.49 16.94 -27.46
C SER A 26 -1.07 16.56 -26.99
N GLU A 27 -0.06 17.03 -27.74
CA GLU A 27 1.36 16.75 -27.54
C GLU A 27 2.04 17.77 -26.61
N THR A 28 2.33 17.32 -25.38
CA THR A 28 3.41 17.83 -24.52
C THR A 28 3.94 16.64 -23.70
N HIS A 29 5.15 16.74 -23.13
CA HIS A 29 5.70 15.68 -22.27
C HIS A 29 4.76 15.30 -21.10
N TYR A 30 3.97 16.26 -20.59
CA TYR A 30 3.03 16.02 -19.48
C TYR A 30 1.65 15.53 -19.95
N SER A 31 1.16 15.95 -21.13
CA SER A 31 -0.17 15.59 -21.63
C SER A 31 -0.22 14.26 -22.39
N THR A 32 0.92 13.69 -22.78
CA THR A 32 0.97 12.43 -23.52
C THR A 32 1.65 11.31 -22.73
N ALA A 33 2.81 11.56 -22.10
CA ALA A 33 3.58 10.48 -21.46
C ALA A 33 2.89 9.95 -20.19
N MET A 34 2.41 10.84 -19.31
CA MET A 34 1.74 10.42 -18.07
C MET A 34 0.43 9.66 -18.34
N PRO A 35 -0.49 10.14 -19.22
CA PRO A 35 -1.68 9.37 -19.57
C PRO A 35 -1.37 8.01 -20.23
N ALA A 36 -0.32 7.94 -21.06
CA ALA A 36 0.11 6.68 -21.68
C ALA A 36 0.68 5.70 -20.64
N LEU A 37 1.51 6.16 -19.70
CA LEU A 37 2.03 5.35 -18.60
C LEU A 37 0.91 4.85 -17.71
N LEU A 38 -0.03 5.73 -17.31
CA LEU A 38 -1.19 5.34 -16.51
C LEU A 38 -2.07 4.32 -17.23
N ALA A 39 -2.32 4.52 -18.53
CA ALA A 39 -3.09 3.55 -19.32
C ALA A 39 -2.38 2.19 -19.45
N GLY A 40 -1.05 2.20 -19.60
CA GLY A 40 -0.24 0.99 -19.61
C GLY A 40 -0.30 0.25 -18.28
N LEU A 41 -0.13 0.96 -17.16
CA LEU A 41 -0.25 0.40 -15.82
C LEU A 41 -1.64 -0.18 -15.59
N GLU A 42 -2.71 0.57 -15.88
CA GLU A 42 -4.09 0.06 -15.73
C GLU A 42 -4.36 -1.17 -16.60
N SER A 43 -3.74 -1.26 -17.79
CA SER A 43 -3.86 -2.44 -18.64
C SER A 43 -3.12 -3.66 -18.07
N LEU A 44 -2.00 -3.46 -17.37
CA LEU A 44 -1.18 -4.53 -16.82
C LEU A 44 -1.64 -4.97 -15.43
N THR A 45 -2.20 -4.04 -14.65
CA THR A 45 -2.58 -4.21 -13.25
C THR A 45 -3.96 -3.60 -12.96
N PRO A 46 -5.01 -4.03 -13.69
CA PRO A 46 -6.34 -3.43 -13.59
C PRO A 46 -6.86 -3.42 -12.15
N GLY A 47 -7.27 -2.25 -11.68
CA GLY A 47 -7.77 -2.09 -10.32
C GLY A 47 -6.76 -2.47 -9.23
N TYR A 48 -5.44 -2.28 -9.46
CA TYR A 48 -4.40 -2.58 -8.46
C TYR A 48 -4.70 -1.93 -7.11
N PHE A 49 -5.01 -0.63 -7.11
CA PHE A 49 -5.49 0.09 -5.94
C PHE A 49 -7.02 -0.04 -5.78
N THR A 50 -7.50 -0.12 -4.54
CA THR A 50 -8.93 -0.09 -4.21
C THR A 50 -9.17 0.88 -3.07
N ASP A 51 -9.95 1.92 -3.36
CA ASP A 51 -10.32 2.97 -2.41
C ASP A 51 -11.36 2.49 -1.38
N VAL A 52 -11.54 3.25 -0.30
CA VAL A 52 -12.41 2.90 0.82
C VAL A 52 -13.86 2.70 0.39
N GLY A 53 -14.38 3.50 -0.54
CA GLY A 53 -15.77 3.39 -1.01
C GLY A 53 -16.10 1.99 -1.54
N PRO A 54 -15.35 1.48 -2.54
CA PRO A 54 -15.47 0.10 -2.98
C PRO A 54 -15.23 -0.94 -1.86
N LEU A 55 -14.25 -0.74 -0.97
CA LEU A 55 -14.01 -1.67 0.14
C LEU A 55 -15.22 -1.79 1.08
N LEU A 56 -15.90 -0.69 1.36
CA LEU A 56 -17.12 -0.69 2.18
C LEU A 56 -18.26 -1.50 1.56
N GLN A 57 -18.28 -1.68 0.23
CA GLN A 57 -19.28 -2.51 -0.44
C GLN A 57 -18.99 -4.01 -0.37
N LEU A 58 -17.74 -4.40 -0.05
CA LEU A 58 -17.35 -5.81 0.05
C LEU A 58 -17.82 -6.46 1.37
N GLY A 59 -18.15 -5.66 2.39
CA GLY A 59 -18.69 -6.15 3.65
C GLY A 59 -17.66 -6.18 4.77
N ASP A 60 -17.25 -7.38 5.19
CA ASP A 60 -16.33 -7.58 6.32
C ASP A 60 -14.85 -7.64 5.90
N TYR A 61 -13.95 -7.66 6.88
CA TYR A 61 -12.50 -7.70 6.63
C TYR A 61 -12.05 -8.98 5.91
N GLU A 62 -12.77 -10.10 6.04
CA GLU A 62 -12.41 -11.35 5.37
C GLU A 62 -12.66 -11.24 3.87
N ALA A 63 -13.81 -10.68 3.47
CA ALA A 63 -14.11 -10.39 2.07
C ALA A 63 -13.10 -9.41 1.45
N VAL A 64 -12.68 -8.39 2.21
CA VAL A 64 -11.67 -7.42 1.77
C VAL A 64 -10.29 -8.06 1.61
N LEU A 65 -9.85 -8.92 2.53
CA LEU A 65 -8.58 -9.63 2.37
C LEU A 65 -8.62 -10.60 1.19
N ALA A 66 -9.73 -11.31 0.99
CA ALA A 66 -9.93 -12.19 -0.16
C ALA A 66 -9.87 -11.41 -1.49
N HIS A 67 -10.44 -10.20 -1.54
CA HIS A 67 -10.33 -9.30 -2.70
C HIS A 67 -8.87 -8.97 -3.04
N PHE A 68 -8.05 -8.63 -2.05
CA PHE A 68 -6.62 -8.37 -2.28
C PHE A 68 -5.83 -9.64 -2.61
N GLU A 69 -6.20 -10.78 -2.04
CA GLU A 69 -5.54 -12.06 -2.33
C GLU A 69 -5.76 -12.48 -3.78
N ALA A 70 -6.97 -12.27 -4.31
CA ALA A 70 -7.29 -12.53 -5.71
C ALA A 70 -6.40 -11.71 -6.67
N LYS A 71 -5.96 -10.51 -6.27
CA LYS A 71 -5.07 -9.65 -7.07
C LYS A 71 -3.65 -10.19 -7.22
N LYS A 72 -3.24 -11.19 -6.43
CA LYS A 72 -1.95 -11.87 -6.68
C LYS A 72 -1.87 -12.55 -8.04
N THR A 73 -3.01 -12.77 -8.69
CA THR A 73 -3.09 -13.29 -10.05
C THR A 73 -2.81 -12.24 -11.13
N LEU A 74 -2.73 -10.95 -10.76
CA LEU A 74 -2.28 -9.90 -11.66
C LEU A 74 -0.86 -10.19 -12.15
N TRP A 75 -0.53 -9.68 -13.34
CA TRP A 75 0.78 -9.94 -13.95
C TRP A 75 1.96 -9.48 -13.08
N SER A 76 1.81 -8.38 -12.34
CA SER A 76 2.80 -7.88 -11.39
C SER A 76 2.79 -8.58 -10.03
N GLY A 77 1.86 -9.50 -9.79
CA GLY A 77 1.43 -9.84 -8.43
C GLY A 77 0.73 -8.66 -7.74
N PHE A 78 0.56 -8.77 -6.43
CA PHE A 78 -0.01 -7.71 -5.59
C PHE A 78 0.70 -7.67 -4.24
N HIS A 79 1.06 -6.45 -3.84
CA HIS A 79 1.61 -6.11 -2.55
C HIS A 79 0.87 -4.90 -1.99
N PHE A 80 0.69 -4.85 -0.67
CA PHE A 80 0.25 -3.63 0.00
C PHE A 80 1.39 -2.64 0.01
N ASP A 81 1.26 -1.56 -0.76
CA ASP A 81 2.04 -0.34 -0.56
C ASP A 81 1.46 0.51 0.58
N TRP A 82 2.19 1.56 0.94
CA TRP A 82 1.82 2.49 2.02
C TRP A 82 0.40 3.06 1.87
N LEU A 83 -0.02 3.39 0.64
CA LEU A 83 -1.30 4.02 0.39
C LEU A 83 -2.45 3.01 0.53
N GLN A 84 -2.25 1.80 0.02
CA GLN A 84 -3.24 0.73 0.14
C GLN A 84 -3.36 0.22 1.58
N ALA A 85 -2.24 0.10 2.30
CA ALA A 85 -2.22 -0.26 3.73
C ALA A 85 -2.95 0.79 4.59
N TYR A 86 -2.65 2.08 4.39
CA TYR A 86 -3.36 3.17 5.04
C TYR A 86 -4.85 3.18 4.68
N THR A 87 -5.19 2.89 3.42
CA THR A 87 -6.58 2.79 2.94
C THR A 87 -7.34 1.63 3.57
N LEU A 88 -6.70 0.47 3.74
CA LEU A 88 -7.29 -0.65 4.47
C LEU A 88 -7.51 -0.29 5.95
N GLY A 89 -6.56 0.41 6.58
CA GLY A 89 -6.73 0.94 7.94
C GLY A 89 -7.93 1.89 8.06
N LYS A 90 -8.10 2.81 7.10
CA LYS A 90 -9.29 3.70 7.05
C LYS A 90 -10.57 2.90 6.90
N TYR A 91 -10.59 1.89 6.04
CA TYR A 91 -11.75 1.00 5.88
C TYR A 91 -12.11 0.32 7.20
N LEU A 92 -11.14 -0.27 7.92
CA LEU A 92 -11.40 -0.93 9.20
C LEU A 92 -11.94 0.06 10.24
N TYR A 93 -11.48 1.31 10.19
CA TYR A 93 -12.00 2.36 11.07
C TYR A 93 -13.44 2.78 10.71
N TYR A 94 -13.71 3.09 9.44
CA TYR A 94 -15.01 3.60 8.98
C TYR A 94 -16.10 2.53 8.91
N SER A 95 -15.73 1.26 8.77
CA SER A 95 -16.67 0.13 8.86
C SER A 95 -16.90 -0.37 10.29
N GLU A 96 -16.40 0.35 11.30
CA GLU A 96 -16.47 -0.02 12.73
C GLU A 96 -15.79 -1.36 13.08
N GLN A 97 -14.91 -1.86 12.21
CA GLN A 97 -14.14 -3.09 12.37
C GLN A 97 -12.75 -2.86 12.98
N LYS A 98 -12.48 -1.72 13.61
CA LYS A 98 -11.15 -1.41 14.17
C LYS A 98 -10.66 -2.44 15.19
N SER A 99 -11.56 -3.06 15.95
CA SER A 99 -11.25 -4.13 16.91
C SER A 99 -10.71 -5.39 16.23
N LYS A 100 -10.88 -5.52 14.90
CA LYS A 100 -10.39 -6.62 14.07
C LYS A 100 -9.00 -6.39 13.50
N MET A 101 -8.38 -5.22 13.67
CA MET A 101 -7.04 -4.94 13.10
C MET A 101 -5.97 -5.98 13.49
N ALA A 102 -5.96 -6.45 14.75
CA ALA A 102 -5.03 -7.50 15.17
C ALA A 102 -5.29 -8.85 14.49
N GLU A 103 -6.57 -9.19 14.27
CA GLU A 103 -6.98 -10.40 13.55
C GLU A 103 -6.62 -10.31 12.05
N VAL A 104 -6.82 -9.13 11.45
CA VAL A 104 -6.40 -8.84 10.08
C VAL A 104 -4.88 -8.99 9.93
N LEU A 105 -4.07 -8.46 10.85
CA LEU A 105 -2.62 -8.67 10.82
C LEU A 105 -2.23 -10.15 10.98
N ALA A 106 -2.95 -10.91 11.79
CA ALA A 106 -2.70 -12.34 11.96
C ALA A 106 -3.02 -13.15 10.69
N LEU A 107 -4.08 -12.78 9.95
CA LEU A 107 -4.40 -13.36 8.64
C LEU A 107 -3.41 -12.90 7.58
N ALA A 108 -3.09 -11.61 7.54
CA ALA A 108 -2.10 -11.04 6.63
C ALA A 108 -0.72 -11.66 6.82
N LYS A 109 -0.31 -12.02 8.04
CA LYS A 109 0.94 -12.76 8.25
C LYS A 109 1.00 -14.09 7.49
N LYS A 110 -0.13 -14.72 7.20
CA LYS A 110 -0.22 -15.96 6.41
C LYS A 110 -0.32 -15.68 4.92
N GLN A 111 -1.13 -14.69 4.55
CA GLN A 111 -1.43 -14.38 3.16
C GLN A 111 -0.38 -13.46 2.52
N PHE A 112 0.07 -12.43 3.23
CA PHE A 112 0.99 -11.38 2.79
C PHE A 112 2.12 -11.18 3.83
N PRO A 113 2.92 -12.21 4.14
CA PRO A 113 3.96 -12.11 5.17
C PRO A 113 4.97 -10.98 4.95
N GLU A 114 5.26 -10.66 3.70
CA GLU A 114 6.15 -9.58 3.25
C GLU A 114 5.59 -8.18 3.53
N ASP A 115 4.26 -8.03 3.50
CA ASP A 115 3.58 -6.74 3.66
C ASP A 115 3.16 -6.47 5.10
N LEU A 116 3.46 -7.39 6.03
CA LEU A 116 2.99 -7.32 7.41
C LEU A 116 3.43 -6.02 8.11
N ALA A 117 4.65 -5.57 7.84
CA ALA A 117 5.20 -4.34 8.39
C ALA A 117 4.44 -3.12 7.86
N GLU A 118 4.25 -3.03 6.53
CA GLU A 118 3.50 -1.97 5.85
C GLU A 118 2.06 -1.87 6.35
N LEU A 119 1.37 -3.01 6.42
CA LEU A 119 0.01 -3.10 6.94
C LEU A 119 -0.09 -2.56 8.37
N SER A 120 0.81 -3.00 9.25
CA SER A 120 0.80 -2.52 10.63
C SER A 120 1.14 -1.03 10.76
N ALA A 121 2.06 -0.51 9.92
CA ALA A 121 2.37 0.92 9.88
C ALA A 121 1.17 1.74 9.38
N GLY A 122 0.51 1.30 8.30
CA GLY A 122 -0.70 1.92 7.78
C GLY A 122 -1.85 1.95 8.80
N PHE A 123 -2.07 0.86 9.54
CA PHE A 123 -3.08 0.80 10.60
C PHE A 123 -2.72 1.72 11.76
N ALA A 124 -1.47 1.70 12.21
CA ALA A 124 -0.98 2.58 13.26
C ALA A 124 -1.08 4.06 12.88
N LYS A 125 -0.81 4.43 11.61
CA LYS A 125 -0.99 5.80 11.11
C LYS A 125 -2.43 6.29 11.27
N VAL A 126 -3.42 5.44 10.93
CA VAL A 126 -4.84 5.76 11.15
C VAL A 126 -5.14 5.95 12.63
N LEU A 127 -4.66 5.06 13.50
CA LEU A 127 -4.92 5.11 14.94
C LEU A 127 -4.24 6.31 15.61
N ASN A 128 -2.97 6.60 15.29
CA ASN A 128 -2.23 7.75 15.76
C ASN A 128 -2.94 9.06 15.38
N ASN A 129 -3.41 9.18 14.13
CA ASN A 129 -4.19 10.35 13.67
C ASN A 129 -5.54 10.51 14.40
N ARG A 130 -6.03 9.46 15.06
CA ARG A 130 -7.27 9.45 15.85
C ARG A 130 -7.04 9.51 17.36
N GLY A 131 -5.78 9.58 17.80
CA GLY A 131 -5.42 9.59 19.22
C GLY A 131 -5.52 8.22 19.90
N GLU A 132 -5.68 7.13 19.16
CA GLU A 132 -5.74 5.76 19.68
C GLU A 132 -4.33 5.16 19.80
N PHE A 133 -3.42 5.91 20.44
CA PHE A 133 -1.98 5.63 20.51
C PHE A 133 -1.63 4.30 21.16
N LYS A 134 -2.37 3.90 22.21
CA LYS A 134 -2.18 2.61 22.87
C LYS A 134 -2.37 1.43 21.92
N LEU A 135 -3.48 1.45 21.18
CA LEU A 135 -3.76 0.40 20.21
C LEU A 135 -2.77 0.43 19.05
N ALA A 136 -2.36 1.63 18.60
CA ALA A 136 -1.31 1.76 17.58
C ALA A 136 0.00 1.09 18.03
N LYS A 137 0.44 1.38 19.28
CA LYS A 137 1.63 0.76 19.88
C LYS A 137 1.51 -0.76 19.95
N GLU A 138 0.38 -1.27 20.45
CA GLU A 138 0.13 -2.70 20.58
C GLU A 138 0.22 -3.42 19.23
N LEU A 139 -0.44 -2.88 18.19
CA LEU A 139 -0.41 -3.47 16.84
C LEU A 139 1.00 -3.45 16.22
N LEU A 140 1.75 -2.36 16.39
CA LEU A 140 3.13 -2.29 15.90
C LEU A 140 4.00 -3.31 16.61
N LEU A 141 3.97 -3.39 17.95
CA LEU A 141 4.81 -4.31 18.70
C LEU A 141 4.55 -5.80 18.34
N MET A 142 3.30 -6.15 17.97
CA MET A 142 2.97 -7.48 17.46
C MET A 142 3.70 -7.84 16.16
N THR A 143 4.10 -6.84 15.36
CA THR A 143 4.80 -7.01 14.07
C THR A 143 6.26 -6.58 14.13
N SER A 144 6.82 -6.38 15.33
CA SER A 144 8.19 -5.89 15.55
C SER A 144 9.28 -6.62 14.74
N ASN A 145 9.20 -7.94 14.60
CA ASN A 145 10.17 -8.69 13.79
C ASN A 145 10.15 -8.30 12.30
N ALA A 146 8.98 -7.96 11.75
CA ALA A 146 8.83 -7.52 10.37
C ALA A 146 9.12 -6.01 10.23
N GLY A 147 8.62 -5.19 11.16
CA GLY A 147 8.67 -3.73 11.07
C GLY A 147 9.95 -3.08 11.58
N ALA A 148 10.80 -3.80 12.33
CA ALA A 148 11.98 -3.20 12.96
C ALA A 148 12.95 -2.56 11.95
N THR A 149 12.96 -2.99 10.70
CA THR A 149 13.82 -2.45 9.63
C THR A 149 13.09 -1.48 8.71
N GLN A 150 11.85 -1.09 8.98
CA GLN A 150 11.10 -0.17 8.13
C GLN A 150 11.00 1.23 8.76
N ALA A 151 11.32 2.28 7.97
CA ALA A 151 11.34 3.65 8.46
C ALA A 151 9.96 4.11 8.94
N ASP A 152 8.91 3.93 8.13
CA ASP A 152 7.54 4.31 8.46
C ASP A 152 7.01 3.59 9.71
N TRP A 153 7.28 2.30 9.85
CA TRP A 153 6.93 1.55 11.05
C TRP A 153 7.59 2.15 12.30
N GLN A 154 8.88 2.51 12.23
CA GLN A 154 9.61 3.13 13.34
C GLN A 154 9.05 4.52 13.67
N GLN A 155 8.64 5.27 12.65
CA GLN A 155 8.00 6.57 12.84
C GLN A 155 6.65 6.44 13.55
N GLN A 156 5.80 5.52 13.10
CA GLN A 156 4.50 5.31 13.75
C GLN A 156 4.66 4.80 15.19
N LEU A 157 5.69 3.99 15.46
CA LEU A 157 6.01 3.55 16.82
C LEU A 157 6.46 4.73 17.69
N SER A 158 7.33 5.60 17.17
CA SER A 158 7.77 6.80 17.87
C SER A 158 6.58 7.67 18.30
N LEU A 159 5.65 7.94 17.38
CA LEU A 159 4.46 8.75 17.65
C LEU A 159 3.59 8.13 18.76
N ALA A 160 3.37 6.81 18.69
CA ALA A 160 2.59 6.10 19.70
C ALA A 160 3.27 6.11 21.08
N LEU A 161 4.58 5.87 21.14
CA LEU A 161 5.37 5.92 22.38
C LEU A 161 5.42 7.32 22.99
N ALA A 162 5.60 8.36 22.17
CA ALA A 162 5.67 9.74 22.62
C ALA A 162 4.35 10.15 23.28
N ALA A 163 3.21 9.77 22.70
CA ALA A 163 1.88 10.05 23.23
C ALA A 163 1.57 9.31 24.54
N GLU A 164 2.19 8.15 24.77
CA GLU A 164 2.06 7.41 26.04
C GLU A 164 3.06 7.86 27.13
N GLY A 165 3.97 8.80 26.81
CA GLY A 165 4.94 9.35 27.75
C GLY A 165 6.30 8.65 27.77
N ASP A 166 6.52 7.65 26.91
CA ASP A 166 7.78 6.89 26.79
C ASP A 166 8.82 7.66 25.95
N SER A 167 9.24 8.83 26.43
CA SER A 167 10.05 9.79 25.66
C SER A 167 11.40 9.24 25.18
N LEU A 168 12.05 8.35 25.94
CA LEU A 168 13.34 7.77 25.55
C LEU A 168 13.19 6.79 24.39
N GLU A 169 12.21 5.88 24.48
CA GLU A 169 11.96 4.88 23.44
C GLU A 169 11.43 5.55 22.17
N ALA A 170 10.57 6.57 22.31
CA ALA A 170 10.09 7.37 21.19
C ALA A 170 11.24 8.01 20.41
N LYS A 171 12.17 8.68 21.11
CA LYS A 171 13.37 9.28 20.48
C LYS A 171 14.24 8.23 19.81
N ALA A 172 14.40 7.06 20.41
CA ALA A 172 15.18 5.98 19.83
C ALA A 172 14.53 5.43 18.55
N ALA A 173 13.22 5.22 18.55
CA ALA A 173 12.45 4.78 17.38
C ALA A 173 12.53 5.83 16.25
N HIS A 174 12.33 7.11 16.55
CA HIS A 174 12.43 8.19 15.57
C HIS A 174 13.84 8.30 14.95
N ALA A 175 14.89 8.26 15.78
CA ALA A 175 16.27 8.27 15.28
C ALA A 175 16.58 7.06 14.38
N LYS A 176 15.94 5.91 14.66
CA LYS A 176 16.05 4.73 13.81
C LYS A 176 15.28 4.91 12.49
N ALA A 177 14.11 5.53 12.50
CA ALA A 177 13.37 5.87 11.29
C ALA A 177 14.21 6.73 10.34
N GLN A 178 14.84 7.79 10.86
CA GLN A 178 15.73 8.67 10.09
C GLN A 178 16.93 7.91 9.50
N LYS A 179 17.59 7.08 10.31
CA LYS A 179 18.72 6.25 9.83
C LYS A 179 18.31 5.28 8.72
N LEU A 180 17.14 4.67 8.83
CA LEU A 180 16.61 3.77 7.81
C LEU A 180 16.26 4.53 6.52
N ALA A 181 15.66 5.71 6.65
CA ALA A 181 15.37 6.56 5.50
C ALA A 181 16.64 7.00 4.75
N GLU A 182 17.69 7.34 5.49
CA GLU A 182 19.05 7.60 4.96
C GLU A 182 19.63 6.37 4.26
N ALA A 183 19.60 5.22 4.94
CA ALA A 183 20.20 3.98 4.44
C ALA A 183 19.53 3.46 3.17
N TYR A 184 18.21 3.62 3.05
CA TYR A 184 17.43 3.19 1.89
C TYR A 184 17.23 4.27 0.84
N GLN A 185 17.80 5.46 1.06
CA GLN A 185 17.69 6.60 0.14
C GLN A 185 16.24 6.92 -0.22
N LEU A 186 15.37 6.94 0.80
CA LEU A 186 13.95 7.23 0.61
C LEU A 186 13.75 8.60 -0.04
N GLU A 187 12.67 8.72 -0.78
CA GLU A 187 12.34 9.91 -1.54
C GLU A 187 12.03 11.09 -0.63
N SER A 188 12.22 12.31 -1.13
CA SER A 188 12.06 13.54 -0.33
C SER A 188 10.71 13.69 0.37
N TRP A 189 9.64 13.12 -0.19
CA TRP A 189 8.30 13.14 0.43
C TRP A 189 8.19 12.16 1.60
N GLU A 190 8.86 11.01 1.56
CA GLU A 190 8.93 10.05 2.68
C GLU A 190 9.68 10.67 3.86
N TRP A 191 10.70 11.48 3.58
CA TRP A 191 11.39 12.26 4.61
C TRP A 191 10.49 13.28 5.32
N TRP A 192 9.55 13.89 4.61
CA TRP A 192 8.61 14.85 5.21
C TRP A 192 7.64 14.17 6.18
N GLU A 193 7.30 12.91 5.95
CA GLU A 193 6.44 12.11 6.84
C GLU A 193 7.16 11.72 8.16
N LEU A 194 8.49 11.87 8.21
CA LEU A 194 9.27 11.64 9.42
C LEU A 194 9.37 12.86 10.34
N GLN A 195 9.12 14.08 9.84
CA GLN A 195 9.28 15.32 10.62
C GLN A 195 8.10 15.59 11.55
#